data_AF-A0A7S2ZVK6-F1
#
_entry.id   AF-A0A7S2ZVK6-F1
#
_cell.length_a   1.000
_cell.length_b   1.000
_cell.length_c   1.000
_cell.angle_alpha   90.00
_cell.angle_beta   90.00
_cell.angle_gamma   90.00
#
_symmetry.space_group_name_H-M   'P 1'
#
loop_
_entity.id
_entity.type
_entity.pdbx_description
1 polymer ?
#
loop_
_entity_poly.entity_id
_entity_poly.type
_entity_poly.pdbx_seq_one_letter_code
_entity_poly.pdbx_strand_id
1 'polypeptide(L)'
;MAGLVSAVTAIVFPQYALPVGVACASLEAFKALRKKGAEQSKMEEIAGAEVSGKISPVTLRWKNLSYKARTRKKGSVHILKDCTGEAKPGHLLALMGPSGAGKTSLINVLASQVPRSAKAEIRGQLTCNAYQKTVDHPQAYVPQNPNFFSCLSVRETLQFAARARLPSSVTAEEREKLVEDLILKLGLAKCADSFVGNATTQGISGGERKRLSIASEMIGTPALIFVDEPTSGLDSFQVSVWPMTIPA
;
A
#
# COMPACT_ATOMS: atom_id res chain seq x y z
N MET A 1 7.70 -23.42 -27.31
CA MET A 1 7.62 -21.95 -27.19
C MET A 1 6.49 -21.57 -26.26
N ALA A 2 6.75 -21.53 -24.95
CA ALA A 2 5.83 -21.01 -23.95
C ALA A 2 6.67 -20.18 -22.97
N GLY A 3 6.96 -18.94 -23.35
CA GLY A 3 7.63 -17.99 -22.46
C GLY A 3 6.67 -17.65 -21.34
N LEU A 4 6.81 -18.31 -20.19
CA LEU A 4 6.09 -17.97 -18.96
C LEU A 4 6.27 -16.47 -18.70
N VAL A 5 5.16 -15.72 -18.72
CA VAL A 5 5.12 -14.34 -18.27
C VAL A 5 5.27 -14.37 -16.75
N SER A 6 6.51 -14.38 -16.27
CA SER A 6 6.83 -14.85 -14.92
C SER A 6 6.55 -13.87 -13.77
N ALA A 7 6.00 -12.67 -13.99
CA ALA A 7 5.64 -11.79 -12.88
C ALA A 7 4.75 -10.64 -13.35
N VAL A 8 3.57 -10.52 -12.73
CA VAL A 8 2.72 -9.33 -12.81
C VAL A 8 2.98 -8.55 -11.53
N THR A 9 3.43 -7.31 -11.64
CA THR A 9 3.57 -6.39 -10.50
C THR A 9 2.54 -5.28 -10.67
N ALA A 10 1.91 -4.79 -9.59
CA ALA A 10 0.76 -3.90 -9.71
C ALA A 10 0.90 -2.59 -8.92
N ILE A 11 0.36 -1.52 -9.48
CA ILE A 11 0.11 -0.25 -8.81
C ILE A 11 -1.39 -0.03 -8.79
N VAL A 12 -1.94 0.16 -7.59
CA VAL A 12 -3.38 0.24 -7.35
C VAL A 12 -3.72 1.57 -6.66
N PHE A 13 -4.81 2.18 -7.11
CA PHE A 13 -5.45 3.29 -6.42
C PHE A 13 -6.75 2.79 -5.79
N PRO A 14 -6.87 2.81 -4.44
CA PRO A 14 -8.12 2.44 -3.80
C PRO A 14 -9.21 3.45 -4.16
N GLN A 15 -10.26 2.98 -4.81
CA GLN A 15 -11.45 3.78 -5.13
C GLN A 15 -12.39 3.95 -3.92
N TYR A 16 -12.26 3.09 -2.90
CA TYR A 16 -13.14 3.05 -1.74
C TYR A 16 -12.39 3.49 -0.48
N ALA A 17 -12.85 4.56 0.14
CA ALA A 17 -12.53 4.84 1.54
C ALA A 17 -13.20 3.76 2.40
N LEU A 18 -12.41 3.04 3.21
CA LEU A 18 -13.00 2.26 4.30
C LEU A 18 -13.78 3.24 5.20
N PRO A 19 -14.97 2.86 5.72
CA PRO A 19 -15.88 3.76 6.41
C PRO A 19 -15.37 4.30 7.75
N VAL A 20 -14.11 4.05 8.11
CA VAL A 20 -13.46 4.68 9.26
C VAL A 20 -12.76 5.94 8.78
N GLY A 21 -13.58 6.94 8.44
CA GLY A 21 -13.15 8.30 8.20
C GLY A 21 -12.71 8.94 9.51
N VAL A 22 -11.51 8.64 9.98
CA VAL A 22 -10.91 9.37 11.11
C VAL A 22 -9.56 9.95 10.68
N ALA A 23 -9.61 11.24 10.35
CA ALA A 23 -8.58 12.23 10.62
C ALA A 23 -7.24 12.24 9.85
N CYS A 24 -7.01 11.49 8.77
CA CYS A 24 -5.75 11.67 8.01
C CYS A 24 -5.76 12.88 7.04
N ALA A 25 -6.92 13.24 6.47
CA ALA A 25 -7.03 14.45 5.63
C ALA A 25 -6.92 15.77 6.43
N SER A 26 -6.91 15.69 7.78
CA SER A 26 -6.94 16.85 8.64
C SER A 26 -5.55 17.44 8.93
N LEU A 27 -4.41 16.74 8.72
CA LEU A 27 -3.13 17.34 9.16
C LEU A 27 -2.70 18.57 8.32
N GLU A 28 -3.03 18.61 7.03
CA GLU A 28 -2.81 19.80 6.19
C GLU A 28 -3.91 20.85 6.38
N ALA A 29 -5.17 20.42 6.49
CA ALA A 29 -6.30 21.32 6.75
C ALA A 29 -6.18 22.02 8.12
N PHE A 30 -5.70 21.32 9.16
CA PHE A 30 -5.49 21.83 10.51
C PHE A 30 -4.28 22.76 10.60
N LYS A 31 -3.21 22.52 9.81
CA LYS A 31 -2.09 23.46 9.64
C LYS A 31 -2.52 24.74 8.90
N ALA A 32 -3.42 24.62 7.92
CA ALA A 32 -3.99 25.76 7.20
C ALA A 32 -4.95 26.58 8.09
N LEU A 33 -5.77 25.91 8.91
CA LEU A 33 -6.68 26.55 9.86
C LEU A 33 -5.95 27.22 11.02
N ARG A 34 -4.85 26.64 11.52
CA ARG A 34 -4.01 27.27 12.55
C ARG A 34 -3.33 28.57 12.08
N LYS A 35 -3.25 28.80 10.77
CA LYS A 35 -2.68 30.02 10.15
C LYS A 35 -3.70 31.17 10.03
N LYS A 36 -5.00 30.89 10.14
CA LYS A 36 -6.06 31.89 10.11
C LYS A 36 -6.78 31.86 11.45
N GLY A 37 -6.32 32.69 12.40
CA GLY A 37 -7.08 32.93 13.62
C GLY A 37 -8.47 33.46 13.28
N ALA A 38 -9.51 32.69 13.56
CA ALA A 38 -10.91 33.10 13.47
C ALA A 38 -11.72 32.33 14.53
N GLU A 39 -12.68 33.05 15.10
CA GLU A 39 -13.31 32.83 16.41
C GLU A 39 -14.20 31.59 16.56
N GLN A 40 -14.46 31.28 17.84
CA GLN A 40 -15.10 30.12 18.45
C GLN A 40 -16.58 29.84 18.13
N SER A 41 -17.22 30.57 17.23
CA SER A 41 -18.67 30.51 17.01
C SER A 41 -19.06 29.72 15.76
N LYS A 42 -18.64 28.44 15.67
CA LYS A 42 -19.16 27.50 14.64
C LYS A 42 -19.00 26.02 15.01
N MET A 43 -19.25 25.67 16.27
CA MET A 43 -19.08 24.29 16.78
C MET A 43 -20.34 23.42 16.64
N GLU A 44 -21.53 23.98 16.46
CA GLU A 44 -22.80 23.20 16.52
C GLU A 44 -23.41 22.83 15.17
N GLU A 45 -22.89 23.34 14.05
CA GLU A 45 -23.37 23.01 12.68
C GLU A 45 -22.62 21.83 12.03
N ILE A 46 -21.99 20.97 12.84
CA ILE A 46 -21.17 19.83 12.37
C ILE A 46 -21.82 18.47 12.72
N ALA A 47 -22.92 18.46 13.49
CA ALA A 47 -23.58 17.23 13.93
C ALA A 47 -24.42 16.49 12.86
N GLY A 48 -24.51 17.03 11.64
CA GLY A 48 -25.33 16.45 10.55
C GLY A 48 -24.59 16.15 9.25
N ALA A 49 -23.27 16.35 9.18
CA ALA A 49 -22.51 16.06 7.97
C ALA A 49 -21.92 14.65 8.03
N GLU A 50 -22.48 13.72 7.25
CA GLU A 50 -21.79 12.47 6.91
C GLU A 50 -20.43 12.83 6.26
N VAL A 51 -19.35 12.73 7.03
CA VAL A 51 -17.99 12.97 6.52
C VAL A 51 -17.54 11.72 5.79
N SER A 52 -18.00 11.58 4.54
CA SER A 52 -17.38 10.73 3.53
C SER A 52 -15.92 11.18 3.37
N GLY A 53 -14.99 10.40 3.93
CA GLY A 53 -13.56 10.65 3.81
C GLY A 53 -13.11 10.56 2.35
N LYS A 54 -13.15 11.68 1.62
CA LYS A 54 -12.69 11.74 0.23
C LYS A 54 -11.17 11.56 0.18
N ILE A 55 -10.72 10.37 -0.23
CA ILE A 55 -9.34 10.15 -0.67
C ILE A 55 -9.12 11.03 -1.90
N SER A 56 -8.18 11.98 -1.83
CA SER A 56 -7.85 12.81 -3.00
C SER A 56 -7.27 11.93 -4.10
N PRO A 57 -7.77 12.00 -5.35
CA PRO A 57 -7.21 11.23 -6.45
C PRO A 57 -5.73 11.59 -6.65
N VAL A 58 -4.88 10.58 -6.73
CA VAL A 58 -3.44 10.73 -6.91
C VAL A 58 -3.04 10.25 -8.30
N THR A 59 -2.29 11.06 -9.05
CA THR A 59 -1.64 10.67 -10.30
C THR A 59 -0.14 10.58 -10.06
N LEU A 60 0.44 9.39 -10.24
CA LEU A 60 1.88 9.18 -10.14
C LEU A 60 2.49 9.25 -11.52
N ARG A 61 3.51 10.08 -11.72
CA ARG A 61 4.23 10.19 -13.00
C ARG A 61 5.73 10.12 -12.77
N TRP A 62 6.43 9.39 -13.61
CA TRP A 62 7.89 9.32 -13.62
C TRP A 62 8.43 9.62 -15.01
N LYS A 63 9.52 10.38 -15.09
CA LYS A 63 10.18 10.75 -16.35
C LYS A 63 11.67 10.51 -16.26
N ASN A 64 12.23 9.89 -17.29
CA ASN A 64 13.65 9.59 -17.44
C ASN A 64 14.24 8.95 -16.17
N LEU A 65 13.48 8.02 -15.58
CA LEU A 65 13.85 7.37 -14.33
C LEU A 65 14.92 6.32 -14.60
N SER A 66 16.09 6.53 -14.00
CA SER A 66 17.27 5.70 -14.15
C SER A 66 17.74 5.24 -12.77
N TYR A 67 18.00 3.94 -12.61
CA TYR A 67 18.41 3.33 -11.36
C TYR A 67 19.64 2.46 -11.57
N LYS A 68 20.74 2.82 -10.89
CA LYS A 68 21.94 1.99 -10.79
C LYS A 68 22.05 1.43 -9.38
N ALA A 69 22.27 0.13 -9.28
CA ALA A 69 22.61 -0.52 -8.02
C ALA A 69 24.06 -1.01 -8.06
N ARG A 70 24.74 -0.92 -6.92
CA ARG A 70 26.08 -1.52 -6.78
C ARG A 70 25.97 -2.94 -6.26
N THR A 71 26.45 -3.88 -7.05
CA THR A 71 26.54 -5.30 -6.68
C THR A 71 27.94 -5.62 -6.17
N ARG A 72 28.06 -6.53 -5.20
CA ARG A 72 29.37 -6.99 -4.71
C ARG A 72 30.22 -7.67 -5.79
N LYS A 73 29.57 -8.34 -6.76
CA LYS A 73 30.24 -9.15 -7.79
C LYS A 73 30.52 -8.43 -9.11
N LYS A 74 29.66 -7.51 -9.55
CA LYS A 74 29.72 -6.87 -10.89
C LYS A 74 29.93 -5.35 -10.83
N GLY A 75 30.19 -4.77 -9.66
CA GLY A 75 30.28 -3.32 -9.52
C GLY A 75 28.93 -2.62 -9.74
N SER A 76 28.95 -1.42 -10.30
CA SER A 76 27.74 -0.63 -10.58
C SER A 76 27.00 -1.17 -11.80
N VAL A 77 25.76 -1.63 -11.62
CA VAL A 77 24.90 -2.18 -12.67
C VAL A 77 23.70 -1.25 -12.86
N HIS A 78 23.43 -0.87 -14.12
CA HIS A 78 22.19 -0.21 -14.49
C HIS A 78 21.04 -1.21 -14.51
N ILE A 79 20.07 -1.02 -13.62
CA ILE A 79 18.87 -1.85 -13.54
C ILE A 79 17.74 -1.20 -14.33
N LEU A 80 17.52 0.11 -14.17
CA LEU A 80 16.54 0.88 -14.94
C LEU A 80 17.25 1.92 -15.81
N LYS A 81 16.77 2.11 -17.03
CA LYS A 81 17.32 3.03 -18.01
C LYS A 81 16.20 3.89 -18.59
N ASP A 82 16.18 5.15 -18.16
CA ASP A 82 15.34 6.23 -18.67
C ASP A 82 13.86 5.87 -18.80
N CYS A 83 13.34 5.14 -17.81
CA CYS A 83 11.96 4.71 -17.79
C CYS A 83 11.02 5.91 -17.59
N THR A 84 9.94 5.98 -18.36
CA THR A 84 8.92 7.03 -18.27
C THR A 84 7.54 6.42 -18.27
N GLY A 85 6.62 6.98 -17.49
CA GLY A 85 5.24 6.49 -17.43
C GLY A 85 4.38 7.26 -16.44
N GLU A 86 3.11 6.88 -16.39
CA GLU A 86 2.09 7.50 -15.57
C GLU A 86 1.11 6.44 -15.07
N ALA A 87 0.72 6.55 -13.79
CA ALA A 87 -0.32 5.76 -13.16
C ALA A 87 -1.42 6.71 -12.67
N LYS A 88 -2.63 6.53 -13.21
CA LYS A 88 -3.78 7.41 -12.98
C LYS A 88 -4.69 6.87 -11.88
N PRO A 89 -5.35 7.74 -11.12
CA PRO A 89 -6.31 7.33 -10.10
C PRO A 89 -7.43 6.50 -10.73
N GLY A 90 -7.97 5.56 -9.96
CA GLY A 90 -9.04 4.65 -10.38
C GLY A 90 -8.61 3.56 -11.36
N HIS A 91 -7.36 3.51 -11.79
CA HIS A 91 -6.84 2.48 -12.70
C HIS A 91 -5.90 1.52 -11.97
N LEU A 92 -5.93 0.25 -12.38
CA LEU A 92 -4.90 -0.72 -12.03
C LEU A 92 -3.80 -0.69 -13.10
N LEU A 93 -2.58 -0.32 -12.73
CA LEU A 93 -1.43 -0.42 -13.63
C LEU A 93 -0.65 -1.70 -13.36
N ALA A 94 -0.66 -2.63 -14.32
CA ALA A 94 0.12 -3.85 -14.28
C ALA A 94 1.44 -3.69 -15.04
N LEU A 95 2.56 -3.95 -14.37
CA LEU A 95 3.88 -4.07 -14.96
C LEU A 95 4.14 -5.54 -15.28
N MET A 96 4.35 -5.84 -16.56
CA MET A 96 4.57 -7.18 -17.07
C MET A 96 5.90 -7.26 -17.81
N GLY A 97 6.59 -8.40 -17.70
CA GLY A 97 7.87 -8.62 -18.35
C GLY A 97 8.63 -9.83 -17.79
N PRO A 98 9.74 -10.23 -18.41
CA PRO A 98 10.50 -11.40 -17.97
C PRO A 98 11.10 -11.21 -16.58
N SER A 99 11.49 -12.31 -15.94
CA SER A 99 12.22 -12.27 -14.66
C SER A 99 13.55 -11.52 -14.85
N GLY A 100 13.92 -10.68 -13.88
CA GLY A 100 15.12 -9.85 -13.96
C GLY A 100 15.01 -8.57 -14.82
N ALA A 101 13.85 -8.28 -15.44
CA ALA A 101 13.64 -7.05 -16.22
C ALA A 101 13.64 -5.74 -15.39
N GLY A 102 13.70 -5.83 -14.07
CA GLY A 102 13.72 -4.66 -13.18
C GLY A 102 12.35 -4.19 -12.68
N LYS A 103 11.26 -4.95 -12.87
CA LYS A 103 9.89 -4.57 -12.42
C LYS A 103 9.81 -4.25 -10.93
N THR A 104 10.25 -5.18 -10.07
CA THR A 104 10.36 -4.97 -8.62
C THR A 104 11.27 -3.79 -8.29
N SER A 105 12.35 -3.59 -9.05
CA SER A 105 13.23 -2.43 -8.85
C SER A 105 12.55 -1.11 -9.20
N LEU A 106 11.75 -1.07 -10.28
CA LEU A 106 10.94 0.09 -10.64
C LEU A 106 9.95 0.40 -9.53
N ILE A 107 9.19 -0.58 -9.06
CA ILE A 107 8.24 -0.36 -7.96
C ILE A 107 8.93 0.06 -6.67
N ASN A 108 10.08 -0.51 -6.32
CA ASN A 108 10.84 -0.08 -5.13
C ASN A 108 11.32 1.37 -5.26
N VAL A 109 11.73 1.81 -6.45
CA VAL A 109 12.10 3.21 -6.69
C VAL A 109 10.88 4.12 -6.59
N LEU A 110 9.75 3.75 -7.20
CA LEU A 110 8.51 4.54 -7.16
C LEU A 110 7.93 4.64 -5.74
N ALA A 111 7.94 3.54 -4.99
CA ALA A 111 7.50 3.46 -3.59
C ALA A 111 8.53 4.04 -2.59
N SER A 112 9.66 4.57 -3.07
CA SER A 112 10.75 5.08 -2.24
C SER A 112 11.31 4.05 -1.23
N GLN A 113 11.23 2.76 -1.55
CA GLN A 113 11.69 1.61 -0.75
C GLN A 113 13.12 1.16 -1.10
N VAL A 114 13.91 2.02 -1.75
CA VAL A 114 15.30 1.68 -2.10
C VAL A 114 16.16 1.70 -0.84
N PRO A 115 16.87 0.60 -0.49
CA PRO A 115 17.66 0.53 0.72
C PRO A 115 18.72 1.65 0.79
N ARG A 116 18.75 2.41 1.89
CA ARG A 116 19.73 3.50 2.13
C ARG A 116 21.19 3.05 2.06
N SER A 117 21.47 1.77 2.32
CA SER A 117 22.82 1.20 2.30
C SER A 117 23.34 0.87 0.90
N ALA A 118 22.47 0.88 -0.11
CA ALA A 118 22.93 0.75 -1.48
C ALA A 118 23.64 2.04 -1.87
N LYS A 119 24.88 1.94 -2.38
CA LYS A 119 25.53 3.00 -3.18
C LYS A 119 24.79 3.15 -4.52
N ALA A 120 23.48 3.33 -4.42
CA ALA A 120 22.51 3.36 -5.49
C ALA A 120 22.40 4.80 -5.99
N GLU A 121 22.37 4.93 -7.30
CA GLU A 121 22.16 6.22 -7.96
C GLU A 121 20.77 6.17 -8.60
N ILE A 122 19.89 7.06 -8.15
CA ILE A 122 18.57 7.26 -8.74
C ILE A 122 18.60 8.62 -9.44
N ARG A 123 18.27 8.63 -10.72
CA ARG A 123 18.13 9.84 -11.55
C ARG A 123 16.73 9.90 -12.16
N GLY A 124 16.32 11.08 -12.57
CA GLY A 124 15.02 11.33 -13.20
C GLY A 124 14.09 12.15 -12.32
N GLN A 125 12.84 12.26 -12.73
CA GLN A 125 11.81 13.00 -12.02
C GLN A 125 10.68 12.06 -11.62
N LEU A 126 10.26 12.16 -10.35
CA LEU A 126 9.10 11.48 -9.81
C LEU A 126 8.15 12.56 -9.29
N THR A 127 6.94 12.62 -9.83
CA THR A 127 5.95 13.63 -9.48
C THR A 127 4.66 12.93 -9.07
N CYS A 128 4.08 13.41 -7.98
CA CYS A 128 2.80 12.95 -7.46
C CYS A 128 1.83 14.14 -7.57
N ASN A 129 0.82 14.02 -8.44
CA ASN A 129 0.00 15.16 -8.87
C ASN A 129 0.88 16.32 -9.40
N ALA A 130 0.69 17.54 -8.89
CA ALA A 130 1.48 18.72 -9.22
C ALA A 130 2.74 18.88 -8.36
N TYR A 131 2.96 18.01 -7.37
CA TYR A 131 4.06 18.12 -6.42
C TYR A 131 5.23 17.22 -6.83
N GLN A 132 6.45 17.76 -6.73
CA GLN A 132 7.70 17.06 -7.06
C GLN A 132 8.11 16.01 -6.02
N LYS A 133 7.42 15.90 -4.89
CA LYS A 133 7.72 14.91 -3.85
C LYS A 133 6.52 13.98 -3.66
N THR A 134 6.81 12.69 -3.72
CA THR A 134 5.88 11.60 -3.42
C THR A 134 5.53 11.46 -1.93
N VAL A 135 6.23 12.19 -1.05
CA VAL A 135 6.26 11.95 0.41
C VAL A 135 5.01 12.47 1.13
N ASP A 136 4.26 13.39 0.53
CA ASP A 136 3.14 14.04 1.23
C ASP A 136 1.82 13.24 1.17
N HIS A 137 1.74 12.22 0.31
CA HIS A 137 0.58 11.34 0.23
C HIS A 137 0.87 9.99 0.90
N PRO A 138 -0.06 9.44 1.73
CA PRO A 138 0.12 8.12 2.34
C PRO A 138 0.15 7.05 1.25
N GLN A 139 1.24 6.31 1.18
CA GLN A 139 1.44 5.19 0.25
C GLN A 139 1.61 3.89 1.04
N ALA A 140 1.14 2.79 0.46
CA ALA A 140 1.32 1.45 0.97
C ALA A 140 2.22 0.63 0.04
N TYR A 141 3.03 -0.24 0.61
CA TYR A 141 3.88 -1.16 -0.14
C TYR A 141 3.69 -2.57 0.38
N VAL A 142 3.10 -3.44 -0.43
CA VAL A 142 2.92 -4.86 -0.16
C VAL A 142 4.11 -5.61 -0.75
N PRO A 143 5.06 -6.09 0.06
CA PRO A 143 6.21 -6.82 -0.43
C PRO A 143 5.81 -8.20 -0.98
N GLN A 144 6.69 -8.77 -1.81
CA GLN A 144 6.55 -10.15 -2.31
C GLN A 144 6.46 -11.16 -1.14
N ASN A 145 7.37 -11.04 -0.17
CA ASN A 145 7.44 -11.88 1.03
C ASN A 145 7.20 -11.04 2.30
N PRO A 146 5.95 -10.96 2.79
CA PRO A 146 5.66 -10.22 4.01
C PRO A 146 6.22 -10.94 5.24
N ASN A 147 6.86 -10.19 6.12
CA ASN A 147 7.38 -10.70 7.38
C ASN A 147 6.41 -10.39 8.52
N PHE A 148 5.81 -11.43 9.08
CA PHE A 148 4.89 -11.33 10.22
C PHE A 148 5.45 -12.07 11.42
N PHE A 149 5.06 -11.64 12.62
CA PHE A 149 5.33 -12.41 13.83
C PHE A 149 4.53 -13.72 13.79
N SER A 150 5.22 -14.85 13.82
CA SER A 150 4.59 -16.17 13.70
C SER A 150 3.71 -16.54 14.89
N CYS A 151 3.96 -15.93 16.05
CA CYS A 151 3.23 -16.16 17.30
C CYS A 151 1.99 -15.27 17.47
N LEU A 152 1.72 -14.34 16.56
CA LEU A 152 0.50 -13.54 16.59
C LEU A 152 -0.58 -14.17 15.72
N SER A 153 -1.84 -14.01 16.13
CA SER A 153 -2.99 -14.31 15.27
C SER A 153 -3.14 -13.27 14.15
N VAL A 154 -3.95 -13.60 13.15
CA VAL A 154 -4.32 -12.66 12.07
C VAL A 154 -4.91 -11.37 12.65
N ARG A 155 -5.83 -11.50 13.61
CA ARG A 155 -6.47 -10.38 14.31
C ARG A 155 -5.47 -9.55 15.11
N GLU A 156 -4.64 -10.20 15.93
CA GLU A 156 -3.62 -9.52 16.73
C GLU A 156 -2.62 -8.78 15.85
N THR A 157 -2.24 -9.36 14.71
CA THR A 157 -1.35 -8.73 13.73
C THR A 157 -1.97 -7.43 13.19
N LEU A 158 -3.26 -7.44 12.86
CA LEU A 158 -3.97 -6.26 12.37
C LEU A 158 -4.19 -5.21 13.46
N GLN A 159 -4.55 -5.62 14.68
CA GLN A 159 -4.68 -4.73 15.84
C GLN A 159 -3.34 -4.06 16.17
N PHE A 160 -2.23 -4.82 16.16
CA PHE A 160 -0.89 -4.29 16.37
C PHE A 160 -0.58 -3.21 15.32
N ALA A 161 -0.85 -3.51 14.06
CA ALA A 161 -0.53 -2.60 12.98
C ALA A 161 -1.46 -1.36 12.94
N ALA A 162 -2.71 -1.49 13.38
CA ALA A 162 -3.65 -0.39 13.62
C ALA A 162 -3.16 0.53 14.73
N ARG A 163 -2.75 -0.02 15.87
CA ARG A 163 -2.19 0.77 16.99
C ARG A 163 -0.91 1.51 16.61
N ALA A 164 -0.08 0.92 15.74
CA ALA A 164 1.19 1.49 15.32
C ALA A 164 1.05 2.60 14.25
N ARG A 165 0.09 2.48 13.34
CA ARG A 165 -0.04 3.39 12.17
C ARG A 165 -1.12 4.45 12.31
N LEU A 166 -2.17 4.20 13.09
CA LEU A 166 -3.26 5.15 13.25
C LEU A 166 -2.93 6.20 14.31
N PRO A 167 -3.35 7.46 14.12
CA PRO A 167 -3.09 8.50 15.09
C PRO A 167 -3.80 8.22 16.42
N SER A 168 -3.29 8.83 17.50
CA SER A 168 -3.90 8.73 18.83
C SER A 168 -5.30 9.32 18.93
N SER A 169 -5.73 10.09 17.93
CA SER A 169 -7.10 10.62 17.82
C SER A 169 -8.14 9.55 17.50
N VAL A 170 -7.74 8.39 16.97
CA VAL A 170 -8.65 7.27 16.68
C VAL A 170 -8.87 6.45 17.95
N THR A 171 -10.12 6.26 18.36
CA THR A 171 -10.45 5.53 19.59
C THR A 171 -10.15 4.04 19.48
N ALA A 172 -10.15 3.33 20.61
CA ALA A 172 -9.93 1.89 20.62
C ALA A 172 -11.05 1.15 19.86
N GLU A 173 -12.29 1.61 20.01
CA GLU A 173 -13.48 1.05 19.37
C GLU A 173 -13.45 1.24 17.86
N GLU A 174 -13.02 2.43 17.38
CA GLU A 174 -12.85 2.71 15.96
C GLU A 174 -11.76 1.84 15.33
N ARG A 175 -10.65 1.61 16.05
CA ARG A 175 -9.57 0.71 15.61
C ARG A 175 -10.06 -0.73 15.50
N GLU A 176 -10.80 -1.21 16.49
CA GLU A 176 -11.33 -2.58 16.46
C GLU A 176 -12.32 -2.76 15.30
N LYS A 177 -13.23 -1.80 15.12
CA LYS A 177 -14.17 -1.80 13.99
C LYS A 177 -13.45 -1.84 12.64
N LEU A 178 -12.38 -1.05 12.47
CA LEU A 178 -11.58 -1.09 11.25
C LEU A 178 -10.97 -2.48 11.01
N VAL A 179 -10.43 -3.11 12.06
CA VAL A 179 -9.81 -4.43 11.97
C VAL A 179 -10.84 -5.49 11.58
N GLU A 180 -12.02 -5.49 12.21
CA GLU A 180 -13.10 -6.42 11.88
C GLU A 180 -13.58 -6.24 10.43
N ASP A 181 -13.77 -4.99 9.99
CA ASP A 181 -14.15 -4.68 8.63
C ASP A 181 -13.13 -5.23 7.61
N LEU A 182 -11.83 -5.10 7.90
CA LEU A 182 -10.76 -5.63 7.06
C LEU A 182 -10.75 -7.16 7.03
N ILE A 183 -10.94 -7.81 8.17
CA ILE A 183 -11.01 -9.27 8.28
C ILE A 183 -12.17 -9.81 7.45
N LEU A 184 -13.34 -9.18 7.53
CA LEU A 184 -14.53 -9.58 6.77
C LEU A 184 -14.35 -9.33 5.26
N LYS A 185 -13.96 -8.11 4.87
CA LYS A 185 -13.80 -7.73 3.45
C LYS A 185 -12.75 -8.55 2.72
N LEU A 186 -11.73 -9.03 3.41
CA LEU A 186 -10.65 -9.83 2.84
C LEU A 186 -10.84 -11.33 3.05
N GLY A 187 -12.01 -11.77 3.53
CA GLY A 187 -12.33 -13.18 3.70
C GLY A 187 -11.38 -13.91 4.65
N LEU A 188 -10.93 -13.21 5.70
CA LEU A 188 -10.03 -13.75 6.73
C LEU A 188 -10.78 -14.20 7.99
N ALA A 189 -12.10 -14.06 8.03
CA ALA A 189 -12.93 -14.37 9.22
C ALA A 189 -12.70 -15.79 9.77
N LYS A 190 -12.54 -16.79 8.89
CA LYS A 190 -12.32 -18.19 9.30
C LYS A 190 -10.97 -18.43 9.98
N CYS A 191 -9.97 -17.61 9.68
CA CYS A 191 -8.61 -17.74 10.21
C CYS A 191 -8.22 -16.56 11.12
N ALA A 192 -9.18 -15.73 11.53
CA ALA A 192 -8.92 -14.49 12.26
C ALA A 192 -8.14 -14.72 13.57
N ASP A 193 -8.49 -15.79 14.29
CA ASP A 193 -7.88 -16.14 15.57
C ASP A 193 -6.81 -17.24 15.44
N SER A 194 -6.48 -17.64 14.21
CA SER A 194 -5.40 -18.59 13.93
C SER A 194 -4.04 -17.88 13.90
N PHE A 195 -3.00 -18.53 14.42
CA PHE A 195 -1.63 -18.03 14.33
C PHE A 195 -1.18 -17.88 12.88
N VAL A 196 -0.45 -16.81 12.60
CA VAL A 196 0.11 -16.58 11.26
C VAL A 196 1.14 -17.68 10.91
N GLY A 197 1.94 -18.13 11.88
CA GLY A 197 2.93 -19.18 11.67
C GLY A 197 4.07 -18.79 10.73
N ASN A 198 4.96 -19.73 10.45
CA ASN A 198 6.12 -19.56 9.58
C ASN A 198 6.51 -20.93 8.95
N ALA A 199 7.74 -21.06 8.44
CA ALA A 199 8.22 -22.32 7.87
C ALA A 199 8.36 -23.47 8.89
N THR A 200 8.46 -23.16 10.19
CA THR A 200 8.66 -24.15 11.26
C THR A 200 7.39 -24.40 12.09
N THR A 201 6.47 -23.45 12.12
CA THR A 201 5.25 -23.48 12.92
C THR A 201 4.06 -23.38 11.99
N GLN A 202 3.17 -24.39 12.05
CA GLN A 202 1.94 -24.40 11.27
C GLN A 202 1.10 -23.14 11.56
N GLY A 203 0.53 -22.57 10.52
CA GLY A 203 -0.31 -21.38 10.61
C GLY A 203 -1.20 -21.24 9.40
N ILE A 204 -1.56 -20.00 9.05
CA ILE A 204 -2.42 -19.70 7.90
C ILE A 204 -1.78 -20.10 6.56
N SER A 205 -2.63 -20.37 5.57
CA SER A 205 -2.22 -20.68 4.20
C SER A 205 -1.50 -19.51 3.51
N GLY A 206 -0.78 -19.79 2.42
CA GLY A 206 -0.09 -18.75 1.65
C GLY A 206 -1.04 -17.67 1.09
N GLY A 207 -2.23 -18.07 0.63
CA GLY A 207 -3.25 -17.14 0.15
C GLY A 207 -3.82 -16.25 1.25
N GLU A 208 -4.10 -16.82 2.44
CA GLU A 208 -4.51 -16.04 3.62
C GLU A 208 -3.42 -15.08 4.06
N ARG A 209 -2.15 -15.51 4.07
CA ARG A 209 -1.01 -14.64 4.37
C ARG A 209 -0.89 -13.47 3.40
N LYS A 210 -1.16 -13.69 2.11
CA LYS A 210 -1.15 -12.61 1.11
C LYS A 210 -2.29 -11.61 1.35
N ARG A 211 -3.50 -12.10 1.66
CA ARG A 211 -4.64 -11.24 2.03
C ARG A 211 -4.38 -10.47 3.32
N LEU A 212 -3.75 -11.09 4.33
CA LEU A 212 -3.30 -10.41 5.55
C LEU A 212 -2.28 -9.30 5.26
N SER A 213 -1.36 -9.52 4.30
CA SER A 213 -0.42 -8.47 3.88
C SER A 213 -1.10 -7.27 3.26
N ILE A 214 -2.15 -7.49 2.46
CA ILE A 214 -2.94 -6.40 1.91
C ILE A 214 -3.72 -5.71 3.04
N ALA A 215 -4.37 -6.49 3.92
CA ALA A 215 -5.14 -6.00 5.07
C ALA A 215 -4.31 -5.06 5.95
N SER A 216 -3.09 -5.49 6.29
CA SER A 216 -2.15 -4.70 7.07
C SER A 216 -1.92 -3.36 6.36
N GLU A 217 -1.49 -3.35 5.10
CA GLU A 217 -1.16 -2.11 4.41
C GLU A 217 -2.38 -1.19 4.18
N MET A 218 -3.60 -1.72 4.15
CA MET A 218 -4.83 -0.92 4.03
C MET A 218 -5.19 -0.12 5.30
N ILE A 219 -4.67 -0.50 6.47
CA ILE A 219 -4.97 0.19 7.75
C ILE A 219 -4.64 1.68 7.69
N GLY A 220 -3.56 2.07 7.00
CA GLY A 220 -3.14 3.47 6.90
C GLY A 220 -4.00 4.33 5.96
N THR A 221 -5.08 3.79 5.40
CA THR A 221 -5.90 4.44 4.35
C THR A 221 -5.03 5.05 3.23
N PRO A 222 -4.14 4.25 2.60
CA PRO A 222 -3.23 4.75 1.58
C PRO A 222 -4.00 5.25 0.36
N ALA A 223 -3.54 6.32 -0.29
CA ALA A 223 -4.09 6.78 -1.57
C ALA A 223 -3.50 6.03 -2.77
N LEU A 224 -2.40 5.30 -2.55
CA LEU A 224 -1.63 4.59 -3.54
C LEU A 224 -1.05 3.32 -2.91
N ILE A 225 -1.28 2.17 -3.54
CA ILE A 225 -0.80 0.87 -3.08
C ILE A 225 0.10 0.27 -4.17
N PHE A 226 1.33 -0.04 -3.82
CA PHE A 226 2.24 -0.82 -4.63
C PHE A 226 2.19 -2.27 -4.17
N VAL A 227 2.03 -3.21 -5.11
CA VAL A 227 1.94 -4.64 -4.78
C VAL A 227 2.94 -5.41 -5.60
N ASP A 228 3.94 -5.96 -4.92
CA ASP A 228 4.96 -6.79 -5.55
C ASP A 228 4.50 -8.26 -5.64
N GLU A 229 4.44 -8.75 -6.87
CA GLU A 229 3.96 -10.08 -7.27
C GLU A 229 2.71 -10.56 -6.47
N PRO A 230 1.54 -9.92 -6.65
CA PRO A 230 0.31 -10.32 -5.96
C PRO A 230 -0.14 -11.75 -6.25
N THR A 231 0.18 -12.28 -7.43
CA THR A 231 -0.36 -13.54 -7.97
C THR A 231 0.62 -14.71 -7.91
N SER A 232 1.83 -14.53 -7.38
CA SER A 232 2.80 -15.62 -7.28
C SER A 232 2.35 -16.64 -6.22
N GLY A 233 2.19 -17.91 -6.60
CA GLY A 233 1.87 -18.99 -5.67
C GLY A 233 0.41 -19.04 -5.21
N LEU A 234 -0.50 -18.30 -5.85
CA LEU A 234 -1.94 -18.46 -5.69
C LEU A 234 -2.47 -19.49 -6.69
N ASP A 235 -3.37 -20.36 -6.24
CA ASP A 235 -4.15 -21.22 -7.13
C ASP A 235 -5.07 -20.36 -8.02
N SER A 236 -5.29 -20.79 -9.26
CA SER A 236 -6.09 -20.14 -10.29
C SER A 236 -7.48 -19.68 -9.81
N PHE A 237 -8.07 -20.40 -8.84
CA PHE A 237 -9.35 -20.06 -8.22
C PHE A 237 -9.28 -18.85 -7.27
N GLN A 238 -8.16 -18.64 -6.58
CA GLN A 238 -8.01 -17.58 -5.57
C GLN A 238 -7.84 -16.17 -6.17
N VAL A 239 -7.61 -16.07 -7.49
CA VAL A 239 -7.56 -14.81 -8.22
C VAL A 239 -8.95 -14.12 -8.26
N SER A 240 -10.03 -14.90 -8.19
CA SER A 240 -11.41 -14.36 -8.18
C SER A 240 -11.78 -13.64 -6.88
N VAL A 241 -11.12 -13.98 -5.77
CA VAL A 241 -11.37 -13.43 -4.41
C VAL A 241 -10.52 -12.19 -4.15
N TRP A 242 -9.85 -11.66 -5.18
CA TRP A 242 -9.07 -10.44 -5.03
C TRP A 242 -10.04 -9.27 -4.77
N PRO A 243 -9.88 -8.53 -3.66
CA PRO A 243 -10.80 -7.47 -3.23
C PRO A 243 -10.87 -6.26 -4.18
N MET A 244 -10.17 -6.32 -5.32
CA MET A 244 -10.02 -5.24 -6.29
C MET A 244 -10.58 -5.63 -7.66
N THR A 245 -11.61 -6.47 -7.73
CA THR A 245 -12.46 -6.44 -8.93
C THR A 245 -13.01 -5.03 -9.02
N ILE A 246 -12.40 -4.21 -9.89
CA ILE A 246 -12.91 -2.91 -10.28
C ILE A 246 -14.28 -3.23 -10.88
N PRO A 247 -15.40 -2.81 -10.26
CA PRO A 247 -16.66 -2.91 -10.98
C PRO A 247 -16.50 -2.10 -12.27
N ALA A 248 -16.84 -2.75 -13.38
CA ALA A 248 -16.76 -2.17 -14.72
C ALA A 248 -17.60 -0.88 -14.82
#